data_AF-A0A9E4J629-F1
#
_entry.id   AF-A0A9E4J629-F1
#
_cell.length_a   1.000
_cell.length_b   1.000
_cell.length_c   1.000
_cell.angle_alpha   90.00
_cell.angle_beta   90.00
_cell.angle_gamma   90.00
#
_symmetry.space_group_name_H-M   'P 1'
#
loop_
_entity.id
_entity.type
_entity.pdbx_description
1 polymer ?
#
loop_
_entity_poly.entity_id
_entity_poly.type
_entity_poly.pdbx_seq_one_letter_code
_entity_poly.pdbx_strand_id
1 'polypeptide(L)'
;MTAPKHRLAPCTRTGSIAGLLLFSFLAACTDDPVSETVTLEFFPEAENQPNPAEDDTAAPPDTSGYVRIEAEVEIRRHMIPQENSLIARRVNDRTEALMNEHDPWHIRFDRVFEPVADGAEWQRAGRELTSYRRWALAADPDKALQDFFVDTPMRPVFEVRDNERRLPEQTRPPPQTVTLAFVFSGGTRATAGESDTAYRGFRNFAADAARYQRRVAALWEYMDENPGRRFETLRGLFAGAEGEELPESQLIVQPRQLAPPAAPQPIHRGSGSLPRLRDLEIELIERVVAAGEPLVQIFEVPDDDAFTLQELSRRLFDPFPGVVTAKPDGTVVEAVGFVEGGEGYSIPSLDLWNAYKALDGLFVSPDPLVFLLETQNNDFGCDEDDDVCRNTARVSAFLQSGPLGARPGSATRIQQVLEAELRPLDEYRLVWIRGGADEITEEAAQPAIETGQ
;
A
#
# COMPACT_ATOMS: atom_id res chain seq x y z
N MET A 1 13.06 17.07 -24.29
CA MET A 1 13.08 15.61 -24.07
C MET A 1 11.79 15.26 -23.34
N THR A 2 10.78 14.84 -24.09
CA THR A 2 9.46 14.46 -23.57
C THR A 2 9.51 13.00 -23.17
N ALA A 3 9.31 12.69 -21.89
CA ALA A 3 9.16 11.33 -21.41
C ALA A 3 7.98 10.65 -22.13
N PRO A 4 8.08 9.36 -22.50
CA PRO A 4 6.99 8.62 -23.12
C PRO A 4 5.83 8.46 -22.12
N LYS A 5 4.64 8.95 -22.49
CA LYS A 5 3.39 8.66 -21.78
C LYS A 5 3.00 7.21 -22.07
N HIS A 6 3.29 6.30 -21.16
CA HIS A 6 2.69 4.96 -21.17
C HIS A 6 1.18 5.10 -20.97
N ARG A 7 0.39 4.68 -21.96
CA ARG A 7 -1.07 4.58 -21.83
C ARG A 7 -1.39 3.23 -21.22
N LEU A 8 -1.82 3.24 -19.97
CA LEU A 8 -2.45 2.08 -19.33
C LEU A 8 -3.76 1.76 -20.07
N ALA A 9 -4.03 0.48 -20.32
CA ALA A 9 -5.27 0.02 -20.96
C ALA A 9 -6.47 0.23 -20.01
N PRO A 10 -7.66 0.63 -20.51
CA PRO A 10 -8.83 0.83 -19.68
C PRO A 10 -9.38 -0.49 -19.11
N CYS A 11 -9.72 -0.50 -17.81
CA CYS A 11 -10.42 -1.61 -17.16
C CYS A 11 -11.84 -1.73 -17.71
N THR A 12 -12.06 -2.61 -18.70
CA THR A 12 -13.40 -2.94 -19.19
C THR A 12 -13.66 -4.42 -19.08
N ARG A 13 -14.68 -4.80 -18.30
CA ARG A 13 -15.24 -6.14 -18.24
C ARG A 13 -16.03 -6.38 -19.55
N THR A 14 -15.44 -7.01 -20.55
CA THR A 14 -16.19 -7.50 -21.71
C THR A 14 -16.96 -8.75 -21.31
N GLY A 15 -18.28 -8.68 -21.42
CA GLY A 15 -19.20 -9.66 -20.86
C GLY A 15 -19.06 -11.10 -21.39
N SER A 16 -19.33 -12.02 -20.46
CA SER A 16 -19.83 -13.38 -20.68
C SER A 16 -18.92 -14.36 -21.44
N ILE A 17 -17.91 -14.88 -20.75
CA ILE A 17 -17.66 -16.32 -20.52
C ILE A 17 -17.07 -16.41 -19.11
N ALA A 18 -17.61 -17.29 -18.27
CA ALA A 18 -17.05 -17.58 -16.95
C ALA A 18 -15.67 -18.22 -17.11
N GLY A 19 -14.61 -17.40 -17.06
CA GLY A 19 -13.23 -17.82 -17.29
C GLY A 19 -12.26 -16.75 -16.84
N LEU A 20 -11.83 -16.87 -15.58
CA LEU A 20 -10.61 -16.39 -14.93
C LEU A 20 -9.76 -15.35 -15.70
N LEU A 21 -9.81 -14.09 -15.26
CA LEU A 21 -8.67 -13.17 -15.32
C LEU A 21 -8.51 -12.59 -13.92
N LEU A 22 -7.97 -13.40 -13.01
CA LEU A 22 -7.92 -13.09 -11.59
C LEU A 22 -6.88 -12.01 -11.27
N PHE A 23 -5.78 -11.90 -12.03
CA PHE A 23 -4.67 -10.99 -11.68
C PHE A 23 -4.38 -9.91 -12.71
N SER A 24 -4.75 -10.02 -13.99
CA SER A 24 -4.46 -8.94 -14.97
C SER A 24 -5.07 -7.57 -14.62
N PHE A 25 -6.01 -7.54 -13.66
CA PHE A 25 -6.58 -6.31 -13.11
C PHE A 25 -5.84 -5.79 -11.88
N LEU A 26 -5.17 -6.64 -11.09
CA LEU A 26 -4.76 -6.31 -9.73
C LEU A 26 -3.58 -5.33 -9.60
N ALA A 27 -2.74 -5.19 -10.63
CA ALA A 27 -1.62 -4.24 -10.66
C ALA A 27 -2.03 -2.76 -10.54
N ALA A 28 -3.30 -2.45 -10.82
CA ALA A 28 -3.92 -1.14 -10.62
C ALA A 28 -5.05 -1.16 -9.57
N CYS A 29 -5.45 -2.35 -9.07
CA CYS A 29 -6.63 -2.51 -8.19
C CYS A 29 -6.35 -2.54 -6.69
N THR A 30 -5.10 -2.53 -6.22
CA THR A 30 -4.88 -2.23 -4.80
C THR A 30 -5.23 -0.79 -4.46
N ASP A 31 -5.37 0.05 -5.48
CA ASP A 31 -5.65 1.46 -5.33
C ASP A 31 -7.16 1.72 -5.36
N ASP A 32 -7.61 2.41 -4.32
CA ASP A 32 -8.98 2.87 -4.22
C ASP A 32 -9.33 3.80 -5.40
N PRO A 33 -10.59 3.79 -5.88
CA PRO A 33 -11.06 4.71 -6.92
C PRO A 33 -10.86 6.18 -6.55
N VAL A 34 -10.71 6.47 -5.25
CA VAL A 34 -10.26 7.74 -4.71
C VAL A 34 -9.13 7.47 -3.72
N SER A 35 -7.91 7.94 -4.02
CA SER A 35 -6.79 7.91 -3.08
C SER A 35 -6.62 9.28 -2.43
N GLU A 36 -6.21 9.28 -1.16
CA GLU A 36 -6.04 10.50 -0.38
C GLU A 36 -4.71 10.43 0.39
N THR A 37 -3.89 11.47 0.24
CA THR A 37 -2.60 11.60 0.92
C THR A 37 -2.50 12.95 1.62
N VAL A 38 -1.73 12.99 2.71
CA VAL A 38 -1.39 14.21 3.44
C VAL A 38 0.12 14.23 3.66
N THR A 39 0.78 15.27 3.15
CA THR A 39 2.20 15.52 3.38
C THR A 39 2.36 16.66 4.38
N LEU A 40 3.16 16.43 5.41
CA LEU A 40 3.53 17.39 6.45
C LEU A 40 5.02 17.66 6.30
N GLU A 41 5.39 18.80 5.73
CA GLU A 41 6.78 19.19 5.53
C GLU A 41 7.15 20.30 6.51
N PHE A 42 8.15 20.03 7.36
CA PHE A 42 8.61 20.98 8.37
C PHE A 42 9.78 21.78 7.81
N PHE A 43 9.89 23.03 8.25
CA PHE A 43 11.01 23.90 7.91
C PHE A 43 11.51 24.63 9.16
N PRO A 44 12.82 24.90 9.24
CA PRO A 44 13.36 25.74 10.29
C PRO A 44 12.86 27.18 10.09
N GLU A 45 12.87 27.95 11.17
CA GLU A 45 12.66 29.39 11.07
C GLU A 45 13.76 30.00 10.18
N ALA A 46 13.39 30.81 9.20
CA ALA A 46 14.36 31.41 8.29
C ALA A 46 15.28 32.37 9.08
N GLU A 47 16.59 32.07 9.11
CA GLU A 47 17.62 32.86 9.84
C GLU A 47 17.66 34.36 9.46
N ASN A 48 16.97 34.79 8.40
CA ASN A 48 17.03 36.15 7.85
C ASN A 48 15.72 36.95 7.99
N GLN A 49 14.81 36.60 8.91
CA GLN A 49 13.76 37.56 9.25
C GLN A 49 14.38 38.82 9.87
N PRO A 50 14.07 40.02 9.35
CA PRO A 50 14.61 41.26 9.90
C PRO A 50 14.21 41.34 11.38
N ASN A 51 15.20 41.49 12.26
CA ASN A 51 14.97 41.71 13.69
C ASN A 51 13.83 42.73 13.84
N PRO A 52 12.70 42.38 14.50
CA PRO A 52 11.69 43.37 14.80
C PRO A 52 12.38 44.54 15.51
N ALA A 53 12.09 45.76 15.07
CA ALA A 53 12.73 46.96 15.60
C ALA A 53 12.75 46.91 17.14
N GLU A 54 13.89 47.23 17.75
CA GLU A 54 14.24 47.01 19.18
C GLU A 54 13.25 47.58 20.23
N ASP A 55 12.17 48.24 19.81
CA ASP A 55 11.21 48.94 20.67
C ASP A 55 9.95 48.12 21.00
N ASP A 56 9.79 46.92 20.43
CA ASP A 56 8.65 46.04 20.75
C ASP A 56 9.11 44.91 21.68
N THR A 57 8.86 45.06 22.99
CA THR A 57 9.15 44.06 24.04
C THR A 57 8.29 42.78 23.94
N ALA A 58 7.76 42.46 22.77
CA ALA A 58 7.07 41.21 22.53
C ALA A 58 8.05 40.06 22.76
N ALA A 59 7.61 39.03 23.49
CA ALA A 59 8.38 37.81 23.70
C ALA A 59 8.87 37.30 22.32
N PRO A 60 10.11 36.78 22.23
CA PRO A 60 10.63 36.26 20.97
C PRO A 60 9.61 35.30 20.36
N PRO A 61 9.36 35.37 19.04
CA PRO A 61 8.44 34.46 18.38
C PRO A 61 8.81 33.02 18.75
N ASP A 62 7.78 32.24 19.05
CA ASP A 62 7.90 30.84 19.42
C ASP A 62 8.69 30.13 18.32
N THR A 63 9.84 29.55 18.66
CA THR A 63 10.86 29.02 17.73
C THR A 63 10.43 27.70 17.07
N SER A 64 9.14 27.51 16.81
CA SER A 64 8.55 26.25 16.40
C SER A 64 8.80 25.92 14.92
N GLY A 65 9.17 26.92 14.11
CA GLY A 65 9.44 26.79 12.67
C GLY A 65 8.17 26.90 11.84
N TYR A 66 8.19 26.36 10.62
CA TYR A 66 7.01 26.32 9.74
C TYR A 66 6.58 24.88 9.47
N VAL A 67 5.30 24.71 9.16
CA VAL A 67 4.79 23.47 8.56
C VAL A 67 4.03 23.79 7.29
N ARG A 68 4.35 23.06 6.22
CA ARG A 68 3.53 22.98 5.03
C ARG A 68 2.68 21.72 5.11
N ILE A 69 1.37 21.91 5.15
CA ILE A 69 0.38 20.85 5.07
C ILE A 69 -0.08 20.81 3.62
N GLU A 70 0.07 19.67 2.96
CA GLU A 70 -0.39 19.44 1.59
C GLU A 70 -1.29 18.21 1.57
N ALA A 71 -2.48 18.32 1.00
CA ALA A 71 -3.34 17.17 0.75
C ALA A 71 -3.53 16.99 -0.75
N GLU A 72 -3.47 15.74 -1.20
CA GLU A 72 -3.76 15.35 -2.57
C GLU A 72 -4.86 14.29 -2.59
N VAL A 73 -5.82 14.50 -3.48
CA VAL A 73 -6.91 13.57 -3.79
C VAL A 73 -6.78 13.18 -5.25
N GLU A 74 -6.49 11.91 -5.53
CA GLU A 74 -6.51 11.39 -6.90
C GLU A 74 -7.83 10.67 -7.17
N ILE A 75 -8.39 10.88 -8.36
CA ILE A 75 -9.65 10.27 -8.80
C ILE A 75 -9.37 9.36 -9.99
N ARG A 76 -9.52 8.06 -9.76
CA ARG A 76 -9.18 7.01 -10.72
C ARG A 76 -10.43 6.46 -11.36
N ARG A 77 -11.07 7.26 -12.23
CA ARG A 77 -12.36 6.91 -12.86
C ARG A 77 -12.34 5.61 -13.67
N HIS A 78 -11.18 5.21 -14.19
CA HIS A 78 -11.03 3.95 -14.89
C HIS A 78 -11.24 2.72 -13.99
N MET A 79 -11.16 2.89 -12.66
CA MET A 79 -11.42 1.84 -11.67
C MET A 79 -12.92 1.64 -11.39
N ILE A 80 -13.79 2.51 -11.91
CA ILE A 80 -15.22 2.45 -11.67
C ILE A 80 -15.86 1.46 -12.64
N PRO A 81 -16.48 0.36 -12.17
CA PRO A 81 -17.20 -0.57 -13.05
C PRO A 81 -18.34 0.16 -13.76
N GLN A 82 -18.46 -0.01 -15.09
CA GLN A 82 -19.45 0.70 -15.90
C GLN A 82 -20.89 0.48 -15.44
N GLU A 83 -21.18 -0.67 -14.81
CA GLU A 83 -22.51 -1.07 -14.37
C GLU A 83 -22.82 -0.64 -12.93
N ASN A 84 -21.81 -0.23 -12.14
CA ASN A 84 -22.03 0.13 -10.73
C ASN A 84 -22.34 1.63 -10.59
N SER A 85 -23.64 1.95 -10.63
CA SER A 85 -24.14 3.33 -10.49
C SER A 85 -23.89 3.97 -9.12
N LEU A 86 -23.69 3.18 -8.06
CA LEU A 86 -23.53 3.69 -6.70
C LEU A 86 -22.15 4.31 -6.48
N ILE A 87 -21.07 3.60 -6.85
CA ILE A 87 -19.72 4.19 -6.82
C ILE A 87 -19.60 5.34 -7.83
N ALA A 88 -20.17 5.22 -9.03
CA ALA A 88 -20.12 6.28 -10.03
C ALA A 88 -20.76 7.57 -9.49
N ARG A 89 -21.91 7.45 -8.83
CA ARG A 89 -22.57 8.55 -8.13
C ARG A 89 -21.69 9.10 -7.01
N ARG A 90 -21.18 8.25 -6.10
CA ARG A 90 -20.31 8.67 -4.98
C ARG A 90 -19.10 9.46 -5.47
N VAL A 91 -18.39 8.98 -6.49
CA VAL A 91 -17.21 9.64 -7.04
C VAL A 91 -17.57 10.97 -7.74
N ASN A 92 -18.72 11.03 -8.41
CA ASN A 92 -19.23 12.27 -8.99
C ASN A 92 -19.61 13.29 -7.91
N ASP A 93 -20.35 12.88 -6.88
CA ASP A 93 -20.73 13.74 -5.75
C ASP A 93 -19.47 14.28 -5.05
N ARG A 94 -18.44 13.43 -4.86
CA ARG A 94 -17.12 13.84 -4.33
C ARG A 94 -16.41 14.84 -5.24
N THR A 95 -16.38 14.58 -6.56
CA THR A 95 -15.77 15.48 -7.54
C THR A 95 -16.46 16.85 -7.54
N GLU A 96 -17.78 16.86 -7.47
CA GLU A 96 -18.57 18.09 -7.40
C GLU A 96 -18.29 18.85 -6.09
N ALA A 97 -18.21 18.15 -4.95
CA ALA A 97 -17.84 18.77 -3.68
C ALA A 97 -16.44 19.41 -3.69
N LEU A 98 -15.45 18.74 -4.29
CA LEU A 98 -14.10 19.29 -4.50
C LEU A 98 -14.09 20.50 -5.43
N MET A 99 -14.88 20.47 -6.50
CA MET A 99 -14.96 21.59 -7.44
C MET A 99 -15.71 22.80 -6.89
N ASN A 100 -16.65 22.57 -5.97
CA ASN A 100 -17.45 23.62 -5.35
C ASN A 100 -16.92 24.06 -3.98
N GLU A 101 -15.75 23.58 -3.55
CA GLU A 101 -15.13 23.97 -2.27
C GLU A 101 -15.91 23.55 -1.01
N HIS A 102 -16.75 22.53 -1.10
CA HIS A 102 -17.54 22.00 0.04
C HIS A 102 -17.01 20.67 0.56
N ASP A 103 -15.89 20.19 0.02
CA ASP A 103 -15.29 18.93 0.43
C ASP A 103 -14.72 19.00 1.87
N PRO A 104 -14.76 17.90 2.66
CA PRO A 104 -13.97 17.75 3.88
C PRO A 104 -12.55 18.30 3.85
N TRP A 105 -11.80 18.15 2.75
CA TRP A 105 -10.46 18.74 2.61
C TRP A 105 -10.51 20.26 2.63
N HIS A 106 -11.48 20.87 1.93
CA HIS A 106 -11.65 22.32 1.97
C HIS A 106 -11.96 22.82 3.38
N ILE A 107 -12.89 22.15 4.06
CA ILE A 107 -13.28 22.49 5.43
C ILE A 107 -12.08 22.43 6.39
N ARG A 108 -11.17 21.45 6.23
CA ARG A 108 -9.95 21.36 7.07
C ARG A 108 -8.98 22.50 6.81
N PHE A 109 -8.70 22.80 5.54
CA PHE A 109 -7.80 23.92 5.21
C PHE A 109 -8.38 25.28 5.60
N ASP A 110 -9.69 25.48 5.50
CA ASP A 110 -10.34 26.73 5.92
C ASP A 110 -10.29 26.96 7.44
N ARG A 111 -10.01 25.91 8.23
CA ARG A 111 -9.80 26.01 9.67
C ARG A 111 -8.39 26.40 10.06
N VAL A 112 -7.40 26.15 9.19
CA VAL A 112 -6.01 26.56 9.44
C VAL A 112 -5.99 28.09 9.46
N PHE A 113 -5.93 28.66 10.66
CA PHE A 113 -6.11 30.09 10.86
C PHE A 113 -4.89 30.88 10.35
N GLU A 114 -5.12 31.83 9.45
CA GLU A 114 -4.11 32.78 8.92
C GLU A 114 -2.82 32.09 8.40
N PRO A 115 -2.90 31.23 7.36
CA PRO A 115 -1.70 30.66 6.76
C PRO A 115 -0.84 31.77 6.15
N VAL A 116 0.49 31.60 6.22
CA VAL A 116 1.48 32.47 5.59
C VAL A 116 1.29 32.49 4.08
N ALA A 117 0.98 31.32 3.52
CA ALA A 117 0.62 31.15 2.12
C ALA A 117 -0.28 29.92 2.00
N ASP A 118 -1.22 29.94 1.08
CA ASP A 118 -2.04 28.79 0.73
C ASP A 118 -2.28 28.73 -0.79
N GLY A 119 -2.71 27.57 -1.26
CA GLY A 119 -2.98 27.38 -2.68
C GLY A 119 -3.73 26.09 -2.96
N ALA A 120 -4.34 26.04 -4.14
CA ALA A 120 -5.01 24.86 -4.65
C ALA A 120 -4.74 24.69 -6.14
N GLU A 121 -4.68 23.43 -6.57
CA GLU A 121 -4.46 23.03 -7.94
C GLU A 121 -5.45 21.93 -8.33
N TRP A 122 -5.98 22.04 -9.55
CA TRP A 122 -6.90 21.06 -10.13
C TRP A 122 -6.28 20.52 -11.41
N GLN A 123 -6.13 19.20 -11.49
CA GLN A 123 -5.72 18.51 -12.70
C GLN A 123 -6.93 17.85 -13.36
N ARG A 124 -7.08 18.07 -14.68
CA ARG A 124 -8.21 17.56 -15.45
C ARG A 124 -7.74 16.82 -16.71
N ALA A 125 -8.39 15.69 -16.98
CA ALA A 125 -8.34 15.02 -18.27
C ALA A 125 -9.61 15.37 -19.05
N GLY A 126 -9.53 16.37 -19.93
CA GLY A 126 -10.71 16.91 -20.61
C GLY A 126 -11.62 17.65 -19.64
N ARG A 127 -12.81 17.10 -19.35
CA ARG A 127 -13.79 17.69 -18.40
C ARG A 127 -13.79 17.01 -17.04
N GLU A 128 -13.05 15.93 -16.88
CA GLU A 128 -13.04 15.14 -15.67
C GLU A 128 -11.88 15.55 -14.77
N LEU A 129 -12.17 15.77 -13.49
CA LEU A 129 -11.15 15.96 -12.45
C LEU A 129 -10.42 14.63 -12.23
N THR A 130 -9.10 14.67 -12.31
CA THR A 130 -8.23 13.49 -12.11
C THR A 130 -7.39 13.60 -10.85
N SER A 131 -6.99 14.81 -10.46
CA SER A 131 -6.33 15.06 -9.18
C SER A 131 -6.71 16.46 -8.68
N TYR A 132 -6.80 16.60 -7.37
CA TYR A 132 -6.95 17.85 -6.66
C TYR A 132 -5.88 17.92 -5.58
N ARG A 133 -5.18 19.05 -5.51
CA ARG A 133 -4.14 19.30 -4.51
C ARG A 133 -4.43 20.62 -3.81
N ARG A 134 -4.39 20.65 -2.48
CA ARG A 134 -4.48 21.88 -1.68
C ARG A 134 -3.37 21.90 -0.66
N TRP A 135 -2.81 23.06 -0.40
CA TRP A 135 -1.73 23.24 0.55
C TRP A 135 -1.85 24.55 1.33
N ALA A 136 -1.27 24.56 2.52
CA ALA A 136 -1.13 25.73 3.37
C ALA A 136 0.23 25.67 4.09
N LEU A 137 0.91 26.82 4.17
CA LEU A 137 2.12 27.04 4.95
C LEU A 137 1.73 27.84 6.20
N ALA A 138 1.98 27.28 7.38
CA ALA A 138 1.67 27.91 8.66
C ALA A 138 2.92 28.16 9.49
N ALA A 139 2.94 29.28 10.22
CA ALA A 139 4.03 29.69 11.11
C ALA A 139 3.92 29.13 12.53
N ASP A 140 2.77 28.55 12.90
CA ASP A 140 2.55 27.86 14.17
C ASP A 140 2.16 26.41 13.86
N PRO A 141 3.13 25.47 13.79
CA PRO A 141 2.85 24.09 13.45
C PRO A 141 1.89 23.39 14.40
N ASP A 142 1.98 23.65 15.72
CA ASP A 142 1.12 22.98 16.70
C ASP A 142 -0.34 23.37 16.48
N LYS A 143 -0.63 24.67 16.43
CA LYS A 143 -1.99 25.15 16.19
C LYS A 143 -2.52 24.74 14.82
N ALA A 144 -1.71 24.86 13.76
CA ALA A 144 -2.14 24.50 12.41
C ALA A 144 -2.49 23.02 12.28
N LEU A 145 -1.70 22.13 12.90
CA LEU A 145 -1.99 20.70 12.92
C LEU A 145 -3.26 20.41 13.74
N GLN A 146 -3.42 21.03 14.91
CA GLN A 146 -4.63 20.87 15.74
C GLN A 146 -5.89 21.31 14.99
N ASP A 147 -5.87 22.46 14.31
CA ASP A 147 -6.99 22.97 13.52
C ASP A 147 -7.31 22.06 12.31
N PHE A 148 -6.27 21.54 11.65
CA PHE A 148 -6.42 20.67 10.47
C PHE A 148 -7.02 19.30 10.81
N PHE A 149 -6.58 18.67 11.91
CA PHE A 149 -6.99 17.32 12.30
C PHE A 149 -8.19 17.27 13.27
N VAL A 150 -8.81 18.41 13.57
CA VAL A 150 -9.87 18.53 14.61
C VAL A 150 -11.10 17.63 14.39
N ASP A 151 -11.39 17.24 13.15
CA ASP A 151 -12.51 16.33 12.81
C ASP A 151 -12.10 14.86 12.69
N THR A 152 -10.87 14.53 13.10
CA THR A 152 -10.34 13.17 13.03
C THR A 152 -10.25 12.55 14.43
N PRO A 153 -10.27 11.21 14.55
CA PRO A 153 -9.98 10.52 15.81
C PRO A 153 -8.53 10.69 16.34
N MET A 154 -7.68 11.47 15.65
CA MET A 154 -6.30 11.73 16.04
C MET A 154 -6.14 13.14 16.56
N ARG A 155 -5.46 13.28 17.71
CA ARG A 155 -5.03 14.57 18.24
C ARG A 155 -3.53 14.74 17.97
N PRO A 156 -3.13 15.66 17.08
CA PRO A 156 -1.72 15.97 16.89
C PRO A 156 -1.17 16.73 18.10
N VAL A 157 0.11 16.53 18.37
CA VAL A 157 0.91 17.24 19.35
C VAL A 157 2.24 17.55 18.69
N PHE A 158 2.63 18.83 18.67
CA PHE A 158 3.92 19.25 18.16
C PHE A 158 4.68 20.00 19.25
N GLU A 159 5.84 19.47 19.65
CA GLU A 159 6.68 20.05 20.70
C GLU A 159 8.09 20.29 20.20
N VAL A 160 8.64 21.48 20.47
CA VAL A 160 10.05 21.81 20.25
C VAL A 160 10.71 22.04 21.60
N ARG A 161 11.85 21.36 21.83
CA ARG A 161 12.63 21.46 23.07
C ARG A 161 14.08 21.81 22.75
N ASP A 162 14.59 22.87 23.35
CA ASP A 162 16.01 23.20 23.29
C ASP A 162 16.81 22.16 24.10
N ASN A 163 17.80 21.52 23.48
CA ASN A 163 18.60 20.49 24.15
C ASN A 163 19.68 21.07 25.07
N GLU A 164 20.06 22.34 24.88
CA GLU A 164 21.10 23.00 25.65
C GLU A 164 20.66 24.37 26.15
N ARG A 165 21.16 24.74 27.33
CA ARG A 165 20.97 26.08 27.88
C ARG A 165 21.86 27.04 27.08
N ARG A 166 21.27 27.97 26.33
CA ARG A 166 22.00 29.01 25.58
C ARG A 166 23.06 29.67 26.47
N LEU A 167 24.34 29.52 26.10
CA LEU A 167 25.41 30.31 26.68
C LEU A 167 25.38 31.72 26.05
N PRO A 168 25.62 32.80 26.82
CA PRO A 168 25.52 34.18 26.31
C PRO A 168 26.40 34.51 25.09
N GLU A 169 27.42 33.68 24.83
CA GLU A 169 28.43 33.90 23.79
C GLU A 169 28.19 33.06 22.52
N GLN A 170 27.22 32.14 22.51
CA GLN A 170 26.93 31.32 21.34
C GLN A 170 26.00 32.07 20.36
N THR A 171 26.48 32.24 19.13
CA THR A 171 25.71 32.82 18.02
C THR A 171 24.82 31.80 17.32
N ARG A 172 25.12 30.49 17.42
CA ARG A 172 24.29 29.44 16.83
C ARG A 172 23.17 29.02 17.79
N PRO A 173 21.92 28.83 17.31
CA PRO A 173 20.88 28.22 18.12
C PRO A 173 21.31 26.82 18.57
N PRO A 174 21.02 26.40 19.81
CA PRO A 174 21.33 25.06 20.27
C PRO A 174 20.53 24.03 19.45
N PRO A 175 21.02 22.80 19.28
CA PRO A 175 20.23 21.74 18.67
C PRO A 175 18.88 21.62 19.37
N GLN A 176 17.81 21.53 18.58
CA GLN A 176 16.46 21.40 19.10
C GLN A 176 15.95 19.99 18.85
N THR A 177 15.37 19.36 19.86
CA THR A 177 14.60 18.14 19.69
C THR A 177 13.17 18.51 19.35
N VAL A 178 12.68 18.03 18.22
CA VAL A 178 11.31 18.23 17.76
C VAL A 178 10.57 16.90 17.87
N THR A 179 9.37 16.94 18.42
CA THR A 179 8.47 15.79 18.53
C THR A 179 7.16 16.08 17.83
N LEU A 180 6.82 15.26 16.84
CA LEU A 180 5.48 15.16 16.28
C LEU A 180 4.84 13.88 16.82
N ALA A 181 3.70 14.00 17.48
CA ALA A 181 2.91 12.84 17.91
C ALA A 181 1.46 12.96 17.46
N PHE A 182 0.84 11.84 17.10
CA PHE A 182 -0.60 11.72 16.93
C PHE A 182 -1.14 10.74 17.96
N VAL A 183 -1.94 11.26 18.88
CA VAL A 183 -2.54 10.46 19.96
C VAL A 183 -3.96 10.07 19.56
N PHE A 184 -4.24 8.76 19.55
CA PHE A 184 -5.56 8.26 19.21
C PHE A 184 -6.55 8.54 20.36
N SER A 185 -7.58 9.34 20.09
CA SER A 185 -8.60 9.69 21.09
C SER A 185 -9.79 8.72 21.13
N GLY A 186 -9.76 7.66 20.31
CA GLY A 186 -10.89 6.76 20.10
C GLY A 186 -11.86 7.27 19.04
N GLY A 187 -12.72 6.37 18.56
CA GLY A 187 -13.70 6.66 17.52
C GLY A 187 -13.34 6.03 16.17
N THR A 188 -14.15 6.33 15.16
CA THR A 188 -14.00 5.81 13.80
C THR A 188 -14.56 6.84 12.82
N ARG A 189 -14.06 6.86 11.59
CA ARG A 189 -14.59 7.70 10.51
C ARG A 189 -15.79 7.04 9.81
N ALA A 190 -15.98 5.73 10.02
CA ALA A 190 -17.08 5.00 9.44
C ALA A 190 -18.42 5.38 10.08
N THR A 191 -19.48 5.48 9.27
CA THR A 191 -20.85 5.54 9.80
C THR A 191 -21.24 4.21 10.46
N ALA A 192 -22.33 4.19 11.23
CA ALA A 192 -22.82 2.94 11.85
C ALA A 192 -23.17 1.86 10.81
N GLY A 193 -23.72 2.26 9.65
CA GLY A 193 -24.02 1.35 8.55
C GLY A 193 -22.76 0.82 7.87
N GLU A 194 -21.80 1.70 7.60
CA GLU A 194 -20.48 1.32 7.07
C GLU A 194 -19.76 0.34 8.02
N SER A 195 -19.84 0.58 9.33
CA SER A 195 -19.26 -0.29 10.35
C SER A 195 -19.89 -1.70 10.34
N ASP A 196 -21.23 -1.81 10.31
CA ASP A 196 -21.92 -3.11 10.25
C ASP A 196 -21.56 -3.89 8.97
N THR A 197 -21.51 -3.21 7.83
CA THR A 197 -21.08 -3.80 6.55
C THR A 197 -19.63 -4.28 6.62
N ALA A 198 -18.71 -3.45 7.12
CA ALA A 198 -17.30 -3.82 7.29
C ALA A 198 -17.13 -5.07 8.19
N TYR A 199 -17.77 -5.09 9.37
CA TYR A 199 -17.68 -6.24 10.29
C TYR A 199 -18.29 -7.53 9.72
N ARG A 200 -19.35 -7.44 8.90
CA ARG A 200 -19.83 -8.61 8.14
C ARG A 200 -18.82 -9.05 7.09
N GLY A 201 -18.27 -8.10 6.33
CA GLY A 201 -17.23 -8.34 5.34
C GLY A 201 -16.02 -9.04 5.93
N PHE A 202 -15.50 -8.59 7.07
CA PHE A 202 -14.34 -9.23 7.72
C PHE A 202 -14.59 -10.66 8.16
N ARG A 203 -15.78 -10.97 8.68
CA ARG A 203 -16.10 -12.35 9.08
C ARG A 203 -16.10 -13.29 7.87
N ASN A 204 -16.65 -12.82 6.75
CA ASN A 204 -16.65 -13.58 5.50
C ASN A 204 -15.22 -13.71 4.95
N PHE A 205 -14.48 -12.61 4.89
CA PHE A 205 -13.09 -12.58 4.44
C PHE A 205 -12.19 -13.53 5.26
N ALA A 206 -12.29 -13.51 6.59
CA ALA A 206 -11.54 -14.42 7.45
C ALA A 206 -11.91 -15.91 7.22
N ALA A 207 -13.18 -16.20 6.93
CA ALA A 207 -13.62 -17.54 6.58
C ALA A 207 -13.08 -17.99 5.21
N ASP A 208 -13.03 -17.08 4.24
CA ASP A 208 -12.45 -17.30 2.93
C ASP A 208 -10.94 -17.49 3.00
N ALA A 209 -10.24 -16.68 3.81
CA ALA A 209 -8.80 -16.79 4.06
C ALA A 209 -8.46 -18.14 4.69
N ALA A 210 -9.25 -18.58 5.67
CA ALA A 210 -9.07 -19.90 6.27
C ALA A 210 -9.27 -21.03 5.25
N ARG A 211 -10.23 -20.87 4.33
CA ARG A 211 -10.47 -21.84 3.25
C ARG A 211 -9.31 -21.86 2.27
N TYR A 212 -8.84 -20.70 1.84
CA TYR A 212 -7.67 -20.51 0.98
C TYR A 212 -6.44 -21.18 1.59
N GLN A 213 -6.05 -20.81 2.82
CA GLN A 213 -4.87 -21.36 3.50
C GLN A 213 -4.90 -22.90 3.61
N ARG A 214 -6.08 -23.50 3.82
CA ARG A 214 -6.23 -24.97 3.81
C ARG A 214 -5.96 -25.59 2.44
N ARG A 215 -6.35 -24.91 1.35
CA ARG A 215 -6.05 -25.39 -0.01
C ARG A 215 -4.58 -25.28 -0.31
N VAL A 216 -3.96 -24.18 0.08
CA VAL A 216 -2.54 -24.01 -0.18
C VAL A 216 -1.69 -24.95 0.68
N ALA A 217 -2.09 -25.23 1.93
CA ALA A 217 -1.48 -26.28 2.76
C ALA A 217 -1.45 -27.65 2.08
N ALA A 218 -2.56 -28.06 1.46
CA ALA A 218 -2.61 -29.32 0.72
C ALA A 218 -1.66 -29.32 -0.49
N LEU A 219 -1.49 -28.17 -1.16
CA LEU A 219 -0.56 -28.02 -2.27
C LEU A 219 0.91 -28.07 -1.79
N TRP A 220 1.24 -27.47 -0.65
CA TRP A 220 2.57 -27.57 -0.05
C TRP A 220 2.91 -28.98 0.41
N GLU A 221 1.99 -29.66 1.08
CA GLU A 221 2.15 -31.06 1.48
C GLU A 221 2.47 -31.95 0.27
N TYR A 222 1.73 -31.77 -0.84
CA TYR A 222 2.03 -32.45 -2.09
C TYR A 222 3.45 -32.16 -2.60
N MET A 223 3.87 -30.89 -2.58
CA MET A 223 5.18 -30.44 -3.04
C MET A 223 6.34 -30.90 -2.14
N ASP A 224 6.08 -31.17 -0.86
CA ASP A 224 7.04 -31.76 0.07
C ASP A 224 7.22 -33.25 -0.17
N GLU A 225 6.14 -33.97 -0.48
CA GLU A 225 6.19 -35.37 -0.91
C GLU A 225 6.80 -35.53 -2.32
N ASN A 226 6.74 -34.48 -3.14
CA ASN A 226 7.18 -34.48 -4.54
C ASN A 226 8.14 -33.31 -4.85
N PRO A 227 9.35 -33.24 -4.24
CA PRO A 227 10.23 -32.08 -4.36
C PRO A 227 10.66 -31.79 -5.81
N GLY A 228 10.80 -32.81 -6.65
CA GLY A 228 11.11 -32.66 -8.08
C GLY A 228 9.98 -32.09 -8.94
N ARG A 229 8.80 -31.85 -8.36
CA ARG A 229 7.63 -31.27 -9.05
C ARG A 229 7.35 -29.82 -8.67
N ARG A 230 7.97 -29.32 -7.60
CA ARG A 230 7.77 -27.96 -7.05
C ARG A 230 7.76 -26.87 -8.12
N PHE A 231 8.79 -26.85 -8.96
CA PHE A 231 8.94 -25.80 -9.97
C PHE A 231 7.77 -25.77 -10.96
N GLU A 232 7.39 -26.92 -11.52
CA GLU A 232 6.28 -27.00 -12.49
C GLU A 232 4.93 -26.74 -11.83
N THR A 233 4.74 -27.23 -10.61
CA THR A 233 3.51 -26.97 -9.84
C THR A 233 3.34 -25.48 -9.53
N LEU A 234 4.41 -24.78 -9.13
CA LEU A 234 4.38 -23.34 -8.89
C LEU A 234 4.20 -22.53 -10.18
N ARG A 235 4.87 -22.94 -11.26
CA ARG A 235 4.67 -22.33 -12.58
C ARG A 235 3.20 -22.46 -13.02
N GLY A 236 2.60 -23.63 -12.84
CA GLY A 236 1.19 -23.86 -13.08
C GLY A 236 0.29 -23.04 -12.16
N LEU A 237 0.62 -22.92 -10.87
CA LEU A 237 -0.12 -22.10 -9.92
C LEU A 237 -0.17 -20.63 -10.36
N PHE A 238 0.97 -20.06 -10.75
CA PHE A 238 1.05 -18.67 -11.17
C PHE A 238 0.32 -18.43 -12.50
N ALA A 239 0.49 -19.32 -13.47
CA ALA A 239 -0.26 -19.28 -14.72
C ALA A 239 -1.78 -19.34 -14.48
N GLY A 240 -2.25 -20.30 -13.67
CA GLY A 240 -3.66 -20.45 -13.34
C GLY A 240 -4.22 -19.26 -12.56
N ALA A 241 -3.42 -18.67 -11.67
CA ALA A 241 -3.78 -17.43 -10.99
C ALA A 241 -3.96 -16.29 -11.99
N GLU A 242 -3.03 -16.10 -12.93
CA GLU A 242 -3.11 -15.09 -13.99
C GLU A 242 -4.26 -15.31 -14.99
N GLY A 243 -4.97 -16.44 -14.87
CA GLY A 243 -6.12 -16.77 -15.72
C GLY A 243 -5.76 -17.55 -16.97
N GLU A 244 -4.52 -18.02 -17.08
CA GLU A 244 -4.16 -18.95 -18.14
C GLU A 244 -4.90 -20.28 -17.93
N GLU A 245 -5.49 -20.79 -19.03
CA GLU A 245 -6.09 -22.12 -19.01
C GLU A 245 -5.03 -23.17 -18.69
N LEU A 246 -5.21 -23.86 -17.57
CA LEU A 246 -4.40 -25.03 -17.25
C LEU A 246 -4.68 -26.13 -18.28
N PRO A 247 -3.65 -26.94 -18.64
CA PRO A 247 -3.87 -28.04 -19.56
C PRO A 247 -4.97 -28.96 -19.05
N GLU A 248 -5.92 -29.33 -19.93
CA GLU A 248 -7.05 -30.18 -19.55
C GLU A 248 -6.55 -31.46 -18.84
N SER A 249 -7.11 -31.71 -17.66
CA SER A 249 -6.89 -32.94 -16.92
C SER A 249 -7.28 -34.14 -17.79
N GLN A 250 -6.32 -35.03 -18.05
CA GLN A 250 -6.55 -36.26 -18.81
C GLN A 250 -7.26 -37.33 -17.99
N LEU A 251 -7.60 -37.06 -16.71
CA LEU A 251 -8.41 -37.95 -15.88
C LEU A 251 -9.88 -38.04 -16.31
N ILE A 252 -10.34 -37.25 -17.28
CA ILE A 252 -11.52 -37.64 -18.05
C ILE A 252 -11.11 -38.80 -18.94
N VAL A 253 -11.07 -40.00 -18.33
CA VAL A 253 -10.94 -41.28 -18.99
C VAL A 253 -11.99 -41.31 -20.09
N GLN A 254 -11.59 -41.04 -21.33
CA GLN A 254 -12.40 -41.42 -22.47
C GLN A 254 -12.63 -42.92 -22.31
N PRO A 255 -13.89 -43.40 -22.30
CA PRO A 255 -14.16 -44.83 -22.22
C PRO A 255 -13.40 -45.48 -23.36
N ARG A 256 -12.36 -46.25 -23.00
CA ARG A 256 -11.42 -46.94 -23.90
C ARG A 256 -12.15 -47.45 -25.13
N GLN A 257 -12.16 -46.66 -26.20
CA GLN A 257 -12.46 -47.19 -27.52
C GLN A 257 -11.22 -48.01 -27.88
N LEU A 258 -11.40 -49.33 -27.86
CA LEU A 258 -10.46 -50.35 -28.31
C LEU A 258 -10.16 -50.13 -29.80
N ALA A 259 -9.40 -49.09 -30.13
CA ALA A 259 -8.85 -48.93 -31.47
C ALA A 259 -7.58 -49.81 -31.60
N PRO A 260 -7.38 -50.50 -32.73
CA PRO A 260 -6.20 -51.34 -32.95
C PRO A 260 -4.90 -50.52 -32.95
N PRO A 261 -3.75 -51.15 -32.64
CA PRO A 261 -2.46 -50.46 -32.53
C PRO A 261 -2.05 -49.88 -33.88
N ALA A 262 -2.06 -48.54 -33.99
CA ALA A 262 -1.47 -47.84 -35.12
C ALA A 262 0.07 -47.87 -35.02
N ALA A 263 0.71 -47.89 -36.18
CA ALA A 263 2.16 -48.02 -36.38
C ALA A 263 2.99 -47.03 -35.53
N PRO A 264 4.22 -47.42 -35.13
CA PRO A 264 5.10 -46.60 -34.31
C PRO A 264 5.38 -45.27 -35.00
N GLN A 265 4.93 -44.17 -34.39
CA GLN A 265 5.28 -42.83 -34.87
C GLN A 265 6.75 -42.52 -34.55
N PRO A 266 7.44 -41.81 -35.46
CA PRO A 266 8.83 -41.43 -35.28
C PRO A 266 8.99 -40.51 -34.06
N ILE A 267 9.95 -40.87 -33.20
CA ILE A 267 10.31 -40.12 -32.00
C ILE A 267 10.97 -38.80 -32.45
N HIS A 268 10.20 -37.71 -32.50
CA HIS A 268 10.77 -36.37 -32.64
C HIS A 268 11.49 -35.98 -31.34
N ARG A 269 12.79 -36.28 -31.25
CA ARG A 269 13.72 -35.62 -30.33
C ARG A 269 14.01 -34.23 -30.89
N GLY A 270 13.48 -33.16 -30.29
CA GLY A 270 13.86 -31.82 -30.75
C GLY A 270 12.97 -30.65 -30.33
N SER A 271 12.03 -30.83 -29.43
CA SER A 271 11.40 -29.73 -28.69
C SER A 271 11.38 -30.17 -27.24
N GLY A 272 12.11 -29.45 -26.38
CA GLY A 272 12.11 -29.69 -24.94
C GLY A 272 10.73 -29.38 -24.39
N SER A 273 9.79 -30.33 -24.52
CA SER A 273 8.47 -30.17 -23.96
C SER A 273 8.64 -30.05 -22.45
N LEU A 274 8.30 -28.88 -21.91
CA LEU A 274 8.25 -28.66 -20.48
C LEU A 274 7.49 -29.82 -19.82
N PRO A 275 7.94 -30.32 -18.65
CA PRO A 275 7.25 -31.39 -17.96
C PRO A 275 5.79 -31.01 -17.78
N ARG A 276 4.87 -31.83 -18.30
CA ARG A 276 3.44 -31.58 -18.17
C ARG A 276 3.00 -31.69 -16.71
N LEU A 277 2.04 -30.85 -16.33
CA LEU A 277 1.33 -31.00 -15.07
C LEU A 277 0.58 -32.34 -15.04
N ARG A 278 0.54 -32.96 -13.87
CA ARG A 278 -0.26 -34.15 -13.57
C ARG A 278 -1.67 -33.72 -13.20
N ASP A 279 -2.62 -34.61 -13.39
CA ASP A 279 -4.03 -34.31 -13.11
C ASP A 279 -4.31 -33.91 -11.66
N LEU A 280 -3.61 -34.53 -10.70
CA LEU A 280 -3.68 -34.13 -9.28
C LEU A 280 -3.07 -32.74 -9.03
N GLU A 281 -2.01 -32.37 -9.75
CA GLU A 281 -1.40 -31.03 -9.63
C GLU A 281 -2.38 -29.97 -10.12
N ILE A 282 -3.04 -30.22 -11.26
CA ILE A 282 -4.08 -29.35 -11.82
C ILE A 282 -5.23 -29.17 -10.82
N GLU A 283 -5.77 -30.28 -10.29
CA GLU A 283 -6.87 -30.24 -9.30
C GLU A 283 -6.51 -29.43 -8.04
N LEU A 284 -5.29 -29.58 -7.53
CA LEU A 284 -4.83 -28.83 -6.35
C LEU A 284 -4.64 -27.34 -6.67
N ILE A 285 -4.07 -27.02 -7.83
CA ILE A 285 -3.90 -25.63 -8.30
C ILE A 285 -5.27 -24.95 -8.46
N GLU A 286 -6.20 -25.56 -9.19
CA GLU A 286 -7.55 -25.01 -9.41
C GLU A 286 -8.27 -24.72 -8.09
N ARG A 287 -8.12 -25.61 -7.10
CA ARG A 287 -8.68 -25.40 -5.76
C ARG A 287 -8.06 -24.21 -5.03
N VAL A 288 -6.76 -23.98 -5.18
CA VAL A 288 -6.08 -22.83 -4.59
C VAL A 288 -6.56 -21.55 -5.27
N VAL A 289 -6.54 -21.51 -6.60
CA VAL A 289 -6.96 -20.35 -7.39
C VAL A 289 -8.41 -19.98 -7.09
N ALA A 290 -9.33 -20.94 -7.15
CA ALA A 290 -10.74 -20.71 -6.83
C ALA A 290 -10.97 -20.30 -5.37
N ALA A 291 -10.13 -20.75 -4.43
CA ALA A 291 -10.24 -20.33 -3.03
C ALA A 291 -9.65 -18.93 -2.77
N GLY A 292 -8.72 -18.46 -3.61
CA GLY A 292 -8.12 -17.13 -3.54
C GLY A 292 -9.00 -16.04 -4.16
N GLU A 293 -9.91 -16.40 -5.06
CA GLU A 293 -10.79 -15.44 -5.75
C GLU A 293 -11.55 -14.50 -4.80
N PRO A 294 -12.22 -14.97 -3.73
CA PRO A 294 -12.93 -14.06 -2.83
C PRO A 294 -11.99 -13.14 -2.02
N LEU A 295 -10.71 -13.48 -1.91
CA LEU A 295 -9.73 -12.65 -1.20
C LEU A 295 -9.31 -11.44 -2.00
N VAL A 296 -9.29 -11.53 -3.33
CA VAL A 296 -8.99 -10.38 -4.19
C VAL A 296 -10.22 -9.51 -4.44
N GLN A 297 -11.44 -10.05 -4.25
CA GLN A 297 -12.69 -9.30 -4.35
C GLN A 297 -12.81 -8.16 -3.31
N ILE A 298 -11.92 -8.09 -2.30
CA ILE A 298 -11.88 -6.95 -1.36
C ILE A 298 -11.56 -5.62 -2.03
N PHE A 299 -10.95 -5.67 -3.23
CA PHE A 299 -10.61 -4.53 -4.08
C PHE A 299 -11.73 -4.19 -5.07
N GLU A 300 -12.74 -5.04 -5.19
CA GLU A 300 -13.88 -4.83 -6.07
C GLU A 300 -15.04 -4.19 -5.29
N VAL A 301 -15.79 -3.33 -5.97
CA VAL A 301 -17.02 -2.77 -5.40
C VAL A 301 -18.17 -3.71 -5.73
N PRO A 302 -18.87 -4.28 -4.73
CA PRO A 302 -20.07 -5.07 -4.98
C PRO A 302 -21.11 -4.29 -5.78
N ASP A 303 -21.88 -4.96 -6.64
CA ASP A 303 -22.87 -4.32 -7.53
C ASP A 303 -23.90 -3.45 -6.79
N ASP A 304 -24.17 -3.79 -5.52
CA ASP A 304 -25.15 -3.14 -4.64
C ASP A 304 -24.51 -2.25 -3.56
N ASP A 305 -23.20 -1.99 -3.63
CA ASP A 305 -22.48 -1.11 -2.70
C ASP A 305 -21.76 0.04 -3.42
N ALA A 306 -21.41 1.07 -2.66
CA ALA A 306 -20.63 2.22 -3.11
C ALA A 306 -19.16 2.13 -2.72
N PHE A 307 -18.77 1.17 -1.86
CA PHE A 307 -17.43 1.02 -1.32
C PHE A 307 -16.91 -0.41 -1.50
N THR A 308 -15.60 -0.55 -1.68
CA THR A 308 -14.92 -1.84 -1.54
C THR A 308 -14.79 -2.22 -0.05
N LEU A 309 -14.56 -3.49 0.26
CA LEU A 309 -14.28 -3.89 1.65
C LEU A 309 -12.97 -3.27 2.15
N GLN A 310 -11.99 -3.07 1.26
CA GLN A 310 -10.73 -2.37 1.54
C GLN A 310 -10.99 -0.92 1.97
N GLU A 311 -11.79 -0.15 1.21
CA GLU A 311 -12.15 1.23 1.56
C GLU A 311 -12.90 1.31 2.91
N LEU A 312 -13.86 0.41 3.11
CA LEU A 312 -14.61 0.34 4.38
C LEU A 312 -13.70 0.02 5.57
N SER A 313 -12.71 -0.85 5.38
CA SER A 313 -11.75 -1.19 6.42
C SER A 313 -10.93 0.02 6.86
N ARG A 314 -10.46 0.84 5.91
CA ARG A 314 -9.73 2.08 6.19
C ARG A 314 -10.62 3.08 6.93
N ARG A 315 -11.87 3.27 6.51
CA ARG A 315 -12.79 4.19 7.21
C ARG A 315 -13.06 3.74 8.64
N LEU A 316 -13.15 2.42 8.85
CA LEU A 316 -13.44 1.85 10.16
C LEU A 316 -12.25 1.94 11.11
N PHE A 317 -11.05 1.59 10.63
CA PHE A 317 -9.88 1.38 11.47
C PHE A 317 -8.78 2.43 11.35
N ASP A 318 -8.59 3.01 10.17
CA ASP A 318 -7.59 4.05 9.94
C ASP A 318 -8.13 5.40 10.45
N PRO A 319 -7.55 5.94 11.54
CA PRO A 319 -8.03 7.17 12.14
C PRO A 319 -7.60 8.41 11.33
N PHE A 320 -6.66 8.27 10.38
CA PHE A 320 -6.19 9.38 9.57
C PHE A 320 -7.10 9.64 8.37
N PRO A 321 -7.24 10.90 7.93
CA PRO A 321 -8.10 11.22 6.79
C PRO A 321 -7.56 10.67 5.47
N GLY A 322 -6.24 10.46 5.36
CA GLY A 322 -5.54 9.85 4.23
C GLY A 322 -4.16 9.37 4.68
N VAL A 323 -3.34 8.88 3.74
CA VAL A 323 -1.97 8.41 4.05
C VAL A 323 -1.10 9.60 4.47
N VAL A 324 -0.65 9.61 5.72
CA VAL A 324 0.16 10.70 6.27
C VAL A 324 1.64 10.43 6.03
N THR A 325 2.34 11.39 5.43
CA THR A 325 3.80 11.40 5.27
C THR A 325 4.38 12.64 5.89
N ALA A 326 5.33 12.48 6.82
CA ALA A 326 6.04 13.57 7.47
C ALA A 326 7.46 13.70 6.89
N LYS A 327 7.85 14.94 6.57
CA LYS A 327 9.19 15.31 6.10
C LYS A 327 9.85 16.20 7.17
N PRO A 328 10.61 15.62 8.10
CA PRO A 328 11.27 16.37 9.16
C PRO A 328 12.42 17.21 8.61
N ASP A 329 12.66 18.38 9.21
CA ASP A 329 13.76 19.29 8.87
C ASP A 329 15.06 19.00 9.63
N GLY A 330 15.32 17.73 9.92
CA GLY A 330 16.49 17.31 10.67
C GLY A 330 16.66 15.79 10.70
N THR A 331 17.59 15.32 11.53
CA THR A 331 17.89 13.89 11.63
C THR A 331 16.91 13.21 12.56
N VAL A 332 16.14 12.25 12.04
CA VAL A 332 15.21 11.44 12.84
C VAL A 332 15.99 10.55 13.80
N VAL A 333 15.61 10.59 15.08
CA VAL A 333 16.18 9.77 16.15
C VAL A 333 15.19 8.75 16.71
N GLU A 334 13.90 8.95 16.48
CA GLU A 334 12.85 8.02 16.89
C GLU A 334 11.68 8.03 15.90
N ALA A 335 11.19 6.86 15.52
CA ALA A 335 10.03 6.67 14.67
C ALA A 335 9.17 5.50 15.20
N VAL A 336 8.02 5.83 15.80
CA VAL A 336 7.04 4.88 16.34
C VAL A 336 5.78 4.93 15.48
N GLY A 337 5.47 3.83 14.80
CA GLY A 337 4.32 3.75 13.88
C GLY A 337 4.54 4.40 12.52
N PHE A 338 5.76 4.91 12.27
CA PHE A 338 6.18 5.43 10.97
C PHE A 338 7.14 4.46 10.29
N VAL A 339 7.09 4.41 8.96
CA VAL A 339 8.01 3.68 8.10
C VAL A 339 8.78 4.69 7.26
N GLU A 340 10.10 4.58 7.26
CA GLU A 340 10.98 5.41 6.43
C GLU A 340 10.78 5.05 4.94
N GLY A 341 10.62 6.08 4.11
CA GLY A 341 10.44 5.99 2.67
C GLY A 341 11.22 7.08 1.94
N GLY A 342 11.11 7.12 0.61
CA GLY A 342 12.01 7.92 -0.25
C GLY A 342 12.12 9.40 0.13
N GLU A 343 11.02 10.07 0.48
CA GLU A 343 11.01 11.51 0.79
C GLU A 343 10.69 11.85 2.26
N GLY A 344 10.57 10.86 3.14
CA GLY A 344 10.18 11.09 4.53
C GLY A 344 9.70 9.83 5.24
N TYR A 345 8.83 10.03 6.24
CA TYR A 345 8.34 9.00 7.14
C TYR A 345 6.83 8.89 6.99
N SER A 346 6.32 7.75 6.56
CA SER A 346 4.89 7.55 6.31
C SER A 346 4.26 6.67 7.38
N ILE A 347 3.02 6.98 7.76
CA ILE A 347 2.21 6.10 8.59
C ILE A 347 1.57 5.06 7.67
N PRO A 348 1.81 3.75 7.87
CA PRO A 348 1.17 2.72 7.07
C PRO A 348 -0.35 2.77 7.22
N SER A 349 -1.07 2.66 6.10
CA SER A 349 -2.52 2.55 6.10
C SER A 349 -2.99 1.34 6.89
N LEU A 350 -3.96 1.54 7.79
CA LEU A 350 -4.64 0.45 8.47
C LEU A 350 -5.77 -0.07 7.59
N ASP A 351 -5.43 -1.04 6.75
CA ASP A 351 -6.35 -1.60 5.76
C ASP A 351 -6.29 -3.14 5.74
N LEU A 352 -7.37 -3.74 5.23
CA LEU A 352 -7.57 -5.18 5.29
C LEU A 352 -6.49 -5.96 4.55
N TRP A 353 -6.01 -5.42 3.41
CA TRP A 353 -4.93 -6.05 2.65
C TRP A 353 -3.61 -6.06 3.43
N ASN A 354 -3.21 -4.92 4.01
CA ASN A 354 -2.02 -4.85 4.85
C ASN A 354 -2.12 -5.79 6.06
N ALA A 355 -3.30 -5.88 6.69
CA ALA A 355 -3.56 -6.84 7.76
C ALA A 355 -3.50 -8.30 7.27
N TYR A 356 -3.96 -8.59 6.05
CA TYR A 356 -3.86 -9.93 5.46
C TYR A 356 -2.40 -10.32 5.19
N LYS A 357 -1.57 -9.39 4.70
CA LYS A 357 -0.14 -9.65 4.47
C LYS A 357 0.59 -10.09 5.74
N ALA A 358 0.21 -9.54 6.90
CA ALA A 358 0.77 -9.97 8.18
C ALA A 358 0.45 -11.43 8.55
N LEU A 359 -0.47 -12.10 7.85
CA LEU A 359 -0.73 -13.53 7.99
C LEU A 359 0.34 -14.41 7.32
N ASP A 360 1.11 -13.87 6.38
CA ASP A 360 2.23 -14.58 5.76
C ASP A 360 3.28 -14.92 6.82
N GLY A 361 3.82 -16.14 6.77
CA GLY A 361 4.69 -16.66 7.82
C GLY A 361 3.97 -17.22 9.05
N LEU A 362 2.76 -16.75 9.38
CA LEU A 362 2.03 -17.19 10.58
C LEU A 362 1.30 -18.51 10.39
N PHE A 363 0.52 -18.61 9.32
CA PHE A 363 -0.31 -19.80 9.03
C PHE A 363 0.19 -20.55 7.81
N VAL A 364 0.80 -19.85 6.89
CA VAL A 364 1.16 -20.31 5.56
C VAL A 364 2.38 -19.49 5.16
N SER A 365 3.42 -20.14 4.64
CA SER A 365 4.63 -19.47 4.21
C SER A 365 5.35 -20.23 3.09
N PRO A 366 5.88 -19.52 2.09
CA PRO A 366 5.44 -18.19 1.66
C PRO A 366 3.98 -18.22 1.13
N ASP A 367 3.16 -17.20 1.41
CA ASP A 367 1.80 -17.08 0.84
C ASP A 367 1.87 -16.71 -0.67
N PRO A 368 1.33 -17.55 -1.59
CA PRO A 368 1.45 -17.29 -3.01
C PRO A 368 0.53 -16.17 -3.50
N LEU A 369 -0.58 -15.89 -2.82
CA LEU A 369 -1.42 -14.75 -3.15
C LEU A 369 -0.72 -13.44 -2.80
N VAL A 370 -0.12 -13.35 -1.61
CA VAL A 370 0.70 -12.18 -1.20
C VAL A 370 1.84 -11.98 -2.18
N PHE A 371 2.61 -13.04 -2.45
CA PHE A 371 3.74 -12.95 -3.38
C PHE A 371 3.33 -12.52 -4.79
N LEU A 372 2.24 -13.07 -5.34
CA LEU A 372 1.77 -12.70 -6.68
C LEU A 372 1.39 -11.22 -6.74
N LEU A 373 0.70 -10.71 -5.71
CA LEU A 373 0.28 -9.31 -5.66
C LEU A 373 1.45 -8.35 -5.46
N GLU A 374 2.44 -8.70 -4.64
CA GLU A 374 3.62 -7.85 -4.41
C GLU A 374 4.61 -7.86 -5.57
N THR A 375 4.65 -8.93 -6.36
CA THR A 375 5.64 -9.09 -7.44
C THR A 375 5.07 -8.90 -8.84
N GLN A 376 3.79 -8.53 -8.96
CA GLN A 376 3.12 -8.42 -10.25
C GLN A 376 3.81 -7.41 -11.19
N ASN A 377 4.28 -6.29 -10.65
CA ASN A 377 4.93 -5.22 -11.40
C ASN A 377 6.46 -5.31 -11.39
N ASN A 378 7.03 -6.39 -10.83
CA ASN A 378 8.47 -6.53 -10.79
C ASN A 378 8.99 -6.89 -12.18
N ASP A 379 9.86 -6.02 -12.71
CA ASP A 379 10.75 -6.37 -13.79
C ASP A 379 11.77 -7.37 -13.23
N PHE A 380 11.51 -8.65 -13.44
CA PHE A 380 12.42 -9.73 -13.05
C PHE A 380 13.73 -9.75 -13.88
N GLY A 381 14.09 -8.63 -14.53
CA GLY A 381 15.24 -8.51 -15.41
C GLY A 381 15.07 -9.28 -16.72
N CYS A 382 13.82 -9.49 -17.13
CA CYS A 382 13.45 -10.24 -18.32
C CYS A 382 12.89 -9.27 -19.36
N ASP A 383 13.13 -9.56 -20.63
CA ASP A 383 12.50 -8.80 -21.71
C ASP A 383 10.95 -8.85 -21.57
N GLU A 384 10.27 -7.75 -21.92
CA GLU A 384 8.80 -7.63 -21.79
C GLU A 384 8.04 -8.73 -22.57
N ASP A 385 8.67 -9.32 -23.58
CA ASP A 385 8.11 -10.37 -24.43
C ASP A 385 8.57 -11.80 -24.05
N ASP A 386 9.44 -11.97 -23.03
CA ASP A 386 9.95 -13.28 -22.62
C ASP A 386 9.21 -13.83 -21.38
N ASP A 387 7.99 -14.35 -21.63
CA ASP A 387 7.14 -14.97 -20.60
C ASP A 387 7.81 -16.17 -19.93
N VAL A 388 8.69 -16.89 -20.63
CA VAL A 388 9.40 -18.06 -20.09
C VAL A 388 10.44 -17.61 -19.07
N CYS A 389 11.21 -16.57 -19.40
CA CYS A 389 12.14 -15.94 -18.46
C CYS A 389 11.40 -15.43 -17.23
N ARG A 390 10.32 -14.65 -17.43
CA ARG A 390 9.56 -14.05 -16.33
C ARG A 390 8.99 -15.09 -15.38
N ASN A 391 8.34 -16.13 -15.92
CA ASN A 391 7.79 -17.22 -15.12
C ASN A 391 8.87 -17.99 -14.37
N THR A 392 10.02 -18.23 -15.01
CA THR A 392 11.15 -18.93 -14.37
C THR A 392 11.76 -18.12 -13.23
N ALA A 393 11.98 -16.81 -13.46
CA ALA A 393 12.51 -15.90 -12.46
C ALA A 393 11.54 -15.74 -11.28
N ARG A 394 10.24 -15.62 -11.56
CA ARG A 394 9.18 -15.52 -10.55
C ARG A 394 9.11 -16.76 -9.66
N VAL A 395 9.10 -17.97 -10.23
CA VAL A 395 9.12 -19.23 -9.45
C VAL A 395 10.41 -19.33 -8.63
N SER A 396 11.54 -18.92 -9.19
CA SER A 396 12.82 -18.92 -8.48
C SER A 396 12.82 -17.96 -7.30
N ALA A 397 12.30 -16.75 -7.48
CA ALA A 397 12.15 -15.75 -6.42
C ALA A 397 11.20 -16.24 -5.31
N PHE A 398 10.10 -16.90 -5.67
CA PHE A 398 9.18 -17.50 -4.70
C PHE A 398 9.85 -18.59 -3.87
N LEU A 399 10.65 -19.46 -4.49
CA LEU A 399 11.37 -20.51 -3.78
C LEU A 399 12.51 -19.96 -2.89
N GLN A 400 12.99 -18.75 -3.17
CA GLN A 400 14.00 -18.06 -2.37
C GLN A 400 13.41 -17.29 -1.18
N SER A 401 12.11 -16.98 -1.18
CA SER A 401 11.48 -16.22 -0.09
C SER A 401 11.37 -17.02 1.22
N GLY A 402 11.35 -18.36 1.15
CA GLY A 402 11.38 -19.20 2.34
C GLY A 402 11.04 -20.66 2.11
N PRO A 403 11.17 -21.51 3.14
CA PRO A 403 10.71 -22.88 3.08
C PRO A 403 9.18 -22.94 3.00
N LEU A 404 8.68 -23.90 2.23
CA LEU A 404 7.27 -24.23 2.15
C LEU A 404 6.79 -24.79 3.50
N GLY A 405 5.86 -24.09 4.16
CA GLY A 405 5.34 -24.49 5.47
C GLY A 405 3.91 -24.03 5.67
N ALA A 406 3.05 -24.92 6.20
CA ALA A 406 1.65 -24.60 6.40
C ALA A 406 1.07 -25.20 7.69
N ARG A 407 0.37 -24.34 8.43
CA ARG A 407 -0.46 -24.61 9.60
C ARG A 407 -1.70 -23.71 9.50
N PRO A 408 -2.69 -24.07 8.65
CA PRO A 408 -3.82 -23.21 8.36
C PRO A 408 -4.56 -22.72 9.60
N GLY A 409 -4.86 -21.43 9.64
CA GLY A 409 -5.66 -20.84 10.70
C GLY A 409 -7.12 -21.27 10.62
N SER A 410 -7.82 -21.27 11.76
CA SER A 410 -9.28 -21.25 11.76
C SER A 410 -9.78 -19.85 11.41
N ALA A 411 -11.01 -19.73 10.90
CA ALA A 411 -11.60 -18.43 10.56
C ALA A 411 -11.58 -17.46 11.75
N THR A 412 -11.94 -17.94 12.95
CA THR A 412 -11.89 -17.15 14.18
C THR A 412 -10.47 -16.69 14.52
N ARG A 413 -9.46 -17.55 14.34
CA ARG A 413 -8.08 -17.18 14.66
C ARG A 413 -7.54 -16.17 13.65
N ILE A 414 -7.86 -16.32 12.36
CA ILE A 414 -7.51 -15.35 11.33
C ILE A 414 -8.17 -14.00 11.62
N GLN A 415 -9.47 -13.99 11.93
CA GLN A 415 -10.19 -12.77 12.29
C GLN A 415 -9.52 -12.04 13.46
N GLN A 416 -9.13 -12.76 14.52
CA GLN A 416 -8.43 -12.15 15.67
C GLN A 416 -7.09 -11.52 15.29
N VAL A 417 -6.33 -12.13 14.36
CA VAL A 417 -5.08 -11.56 13.89
C VAL A 417 -5.35 -10.32 13.04
N LEU A 418 -6.29 -10.40 12.09
CA LEU A 418 -6.69 -9.24 11.29
C LEU A 418 -7.14 -8.05 12.16
N GLU A 419 -7.99 -8.29 13.16
CA GLU A 419 -8.45 -7.24 14.10
C GLU A 419 -7.30 -6.66 14.94
N ALA A 420 -6.29 -7.46 15.28
CA ALA A 420 -5.12 -6.98 16.00
C ALA A 420 -4.21 -6.10 15.12
N GLU A 421 -4.01 -6.48 13.86
CA GLU A 421 -3.22 -5.72 12.88
C GLU A 421 -3.93 -4.43 12.43
N LEU A 422 -5.26 -4.44 12.40
CA LEU A 422 -6.08 -3.26 12.09
C LEU A 422 -6.24 -2.29 13.28
N ARG A 423 -5.74 -2.63 14.46
CA ARG A 423 -5.89 -1.77 15.63
C ARG A 423 -4.93 -0.57 15.52
N PRO A 424 -5.42 0.67 15.58
CA PRO A 424 -4.54 1.83 15.64
C PRO A 424 -3.67 1.80 16.89
N LEU A 425 -2.45 2.32 16.75
CA LEU A 425 -1.58 2.56 17.91
C LEU A 425 -2.20 3.65 18.78
N ASP A 426 -1.99 3.56 20.09
CA ASP A 426 -2.42 4.61 21.01
C ASP A 426 -1.68 5.93 20.72
N GLU A 427 -0.45 5.85 20.17
CA GLU A 427 0.40 6.97 19.79
C GLU A 427 1.26 6.62 18.57
N TYR A 428 1.29 7.50 17.58
CA TYR A 428 2.27 7.53 16.49
C TYR A 428 3.23 8.68 16.79
N ARG A 429 4.54 8.43 16.87
CA ARG A 429 5.52 9.45 17.30
C ARG A 429 6.72 9.50 16.37
N LEU A 430 7.11 10.70 15.97
CA LEU A 430 8.33 10.98 15.22
C LEU A 430 9.14 12.03 15.98
N VAL A 431 10.40 11.74 16.26
CA VAL A 431 11.32 12.65 16.96
C VAL A 431 12.57 12.87 16.11
N TRP A 432 12.97 14.13 15.95
CA TRP A 432 14.17 14.49 15.20
C TRP A 432 14.93 15.65 15.83
N ILE A 433 16.20 15.81 15.44
CA ILE A 433 17.08 16.86 15.91
C ILE A 433 17.34 17.89 14.78
N ARG A 434 17.02 19.15 15.03
CA ARG A 434 17.36 20.29 14.17
C ARG A 434 18.76 20.82 14.50
N GLY A 435 19.51 21.24 13.47
CA GLY A 435 20.81 21.93 13.62
C GLY A 435 22.00 21.04 14.00
N GLY A 436 21.85 19.70 13.94
CA GLY A 436 22.89 18.74 14.37
C GLY A 436 23.71 18.06 13.27
N ALA A 437 23.41 18.27 11.98
CA ALA A 437 23.93 17.41 10.91
C ALA A 437 25.29 17.83 10.31
N ASP A 438 25.76 19.06 10.52
CA ASP A 438 26.89 19.60 9.74
C ASP A 438 28.30 19.41 10.34
N GLU A 439 28.48 18.62 11.39
CA GLU A 439 29.83 18.35 11.94
C GLU A 439 30.19 16.87 12.13
N ILE A 440 29.54 15.96 11.39
CA ILE A 440 30.27 14.74 10.99
C ILE A 440 31.17 15.16 9.83
N THR A 441 32.24 15.84 10.21
CA THR A 441 33.41 16.08 9.38
C THR A 441 33.69 14.75 8.66
N GLU A 442 33.49 14.73 7.35
CA GLU A 442 34.30 13.93 6.43
C GLU A 442 35.74 14.40 6.64
N GLU A 443 36.34 14.10 7.80
CA GLU A 443 37.77 14.03 7.94
C GLU A 443 38.12 12.80 7.11
N ALA A 444 38.30 13.07 5.82
CA ALA A 444 38.81 12.17 4.83
C ALA A 444 39.90 11.33 5.51
N ALA A 445 39.63 10.03 5.66
CA ALA A 445 40.69 9.06 5.76
C ALA A 445 41.51 9.24 4.48
N GLN A 446 42.52 10.12 4.54
CA GLN A 446 43.54 10.19 3.51
C GLN A 446 44.07 8.77 3.39
N PRO A 447 43.96 8.11 2.22
CA PRO A 447 44.65 6.86 2.04
C PRO A 447 46.12 7.16 2.26
N ALA A 448 46.71 6.55 3.29
CA ALA A 448 48.14 6.61 3.51
C ALA A 448 48.81 6.14 2.21
N ILE A 449 49.41 7.09 1.49
CA ILE A 449 50.28 6.78 0.35
C ILE A 449 51.52 6.14 0.98
N GLU A 450 51.56 4.81 1.01
CA GLU A 450 52.80 4.06 1.18
C GLU A 450 53.71 4.40 -0.01
N THR A 451 54.61 5.35 0.20
CA THR A 451 55.80 5.50 -0.63
C THR A 451 56.82 4.49 -0.12
N GLY A 452 57.02 3.42 -0.89
CA GLY A 452 58.10 2.47 -0.63
C GLY A 452 59.48 3.11 -0.84
N GLN A 453 60.39 2.81 0.07
CA GLN A 453 61.79 2.49 -0.21
C GLN A 453 62.25 1.39 0.74
#